data_AF-A0A229H2K8-F1
#
_entry.id   AF-A0A229H2K8-F1
#
_cell.length_a   1.000
_cell.length_b   1.000
_cell.length_c   1.000
_cell.angle_alpha   90.00
_cell.angle_beta   90.00
_cell.angle_gamma   90.00
#
_symmetry.space_group_name_H-M   'P 1'
#
loop_
_entity.id
_entity.type
_entity.pdbx_description
1 polymer ?
#
loop_
_entity_poly.entity_id
_entity_poly.type
_entity_poly.pdbx_seq_one_letter_code
_entity_poly.pdbx_strand_id
1 'polypeptide(L)'
;MAMNNPTSRLRGTTKPTALHTSQPAPGLAGPGEATLLTTLGDDGYIALRRHRQATHTALGTLAQLLSDTAREADRLHTTLRRYATSARDHLNDALTDQGPPHADATAILYSSRSTELHAARYAQQMHQLDLVLDAYQTALLTV
;
A
#
# COMPACT_ATOMS: atom_id res chain seq x y z
N MET A 1 -61.90 16.56 18.27
CA MET A 1 -62.35 16.81 16.88
C MET A 1 -61.12 16.94 16.01
N ALA A 2 -60.83 15.91 15.24
CA ALA A 2 -59.77 15.89 14.24
C ALA A 2 -60.34 16.42 12.92
N MET A 3 -59.61 17.31 12.24
CA MET A 3 -59.93 17.72 10.87
C MET A 3 -58.62 17.84 10.09
N ASN A 4 -58.44 16.88 9.19
CA ASN A 4 -57.32 16.75 8.27
C ASN A 4 -57.54 17.62 7.02
N ASN A 5 -56.43 17.76 6.25
CA ASN A 5 -56.28 18.10 4.82
C ASN A 5 -56.03 19.57 4.42
N PRO A 6 -55.45 19.82 3.21
CA PRO A 6 -54.24 19.24 2.61
C PRO A 6 -53.38 20.30 1.86
N THR A 7 -52.08 20.07 1.61
CA THR A 7 -51.46 20.35 0.29
C THR A 7 -49.99 19.91 0.23
N SER A 8 -49.78 18.93 -0.65
CA SER A 8 -48.57 18.58 -1.41
C SER A 8 -47.59 19.72 -1.72
N ARG A 9 -46.28 19.47 -1.57
CA ARG A 9 -45.33 19.35 -2.71
C ARG A 9 -43.90 18.97 -2.27
N LEU A 10 -43.51 17.77 -2.72
CA LEU A 10 -42.17 17.34 -3.14
C LEU A 10 -41.02 18.37 -3.01
N ARG A 11 -40.02 18.05 -2.18
CA ARG A 11 -38.63 18.21 -2.58
C ARG A 11 -37.79 17.09 -1.97
N GLY A 12 -37.61 16.04 -2.76
CA GLY A 12 -36.57 15.06 -2.51
C GLY A 12 -35.20 15.72 -2.63
N THR A 13 -34.39 15.53 -1.60
CA THR A 13 -32.94 15.35 -1.76
C THR A 13 -32.58 14.19 -0.85
N THR A 14 -32.82 12.97 -1.34
CA THR A 14 -32.11 11.79 -0.85
C THR A 14 -30.63 12.11 -0.97
N LYS A 15 -29.99 12.40 0.17
CA LYS A 15 -28.54 12.41 0.28
C LYS A 15 -28.08 11.06 -0.29
N PRO A 16 -27.30 11.02 -1.38
CA PRO A 16 -26.66 9.77 -1.74
C PRO A 16 -25.79 9.45 -0.52
N THR A 17 -26.19 8.43 0.23
CA THR A 17 -25.27 7.66 1.04
C THR A 17 -24.19 7.28 0.07
N ALA A 18 -23.07 8.03 0.10
CA ALA A 18 -21.87 7.58 -0.56
C ALA A 18 -21.70 6.16 -0.04
N LEU A 19 -21.79 5.21 -0.96
CA LEU A 19 -21.25 3.89 -0.73
C LEU A 19 -19.81 4.17 -0.31
N HIS A 20 -19.58 4.19 1.00
CA HIS A 20 -18.34 3.74 1.55
C HIS A 20 -18.28 2.29 1.09
N THR A 21 -17.82 2.08 -0.15
CA THR A 21 -17.06 0.89 -0.50
C THR A 21 -16.04 0.81 0.60
N SER A 22 -16.34 -0.05 1.57
CA SER A 22 -15.48 -0.36 2.69
C SER A 22 -14.13 -0.62 2.08
N GLN A 23 -13.25 0.38 2.18
CA GLN A 23 -11.84 0.16 2.00
C GLN A 23 -11.53 -1.05 2.88
N PRO A 24 -10.98 -2.14 2.33
CA PRO A 24 -10.67 -3.30 3.15
C PRO A 24 -9.92 -2.77 4.36
N ALA A 25 -10.36 -3.16 5.56
CA ALA A 25 -9.67 -2.79 6.80
C ALA A 25 -8.17 -2.91 6.54
N PRO A 26 -7.34 -1.92 6.93
CA PRO A 26 -5.92 -1.96 6.61
C PRO A 26 -5.37 -3.27 7.18
N GLY A 27 -5.20 -4.24 6.29
CA GLY A 27 -4.66 -5.53 6.65
C GLY A 27 -3.29 -5.26 7.21
N LEU A 28 -2.88 -6.03 8.21
CA LEU A 28 -1.51 -6.01 8.69
C LEU A 28 -0.47 -6.24 7.58
N ALA A 29 -0.90 -6.69 6.39
CA ALA A 29 -0.10 -6.86 5.19
C ALA A 29 0.34 -5.51 4.60
N GLY A 30 1.64 -5.37 4.38
CA GLY A 30 2.18 -4.29 3.57
C GLY A 30 1.82 -4.45 2.08
N PRO A 31 2.14 -3.47 1.22
CA PRO A 31 1.76 -3.51 -0.20
C PRO A 31 2.30 -4.72 -0.96
N GLY A 32 3.49 -5.22 -0.65
CA GLY A 32 4.07 -6.41 -1.27
C GLY A 32 3.29 -7.67 -0.90
N GLU A 33 3.02 -7.89 0.39
CA GLU A 33 2.18 -9.02 0.83
C GLU A 33 0.75 -8.91 0.27
N ALA A 34 0.19 -7.70 0.25
CA ALA A 34 -1.12 -7.45 -0.35
C ALA A 34 -1.14 -7.84 -1.84
N THR A 35 -0.11 -7.48 -2.62
CA THR A 35 0.01 -7.89 -4.03
C THR A 35 0.03 -9.41 -4.19
N LEU A 36 0.74 -10.14 -3.31
CA LEU A 36 0.74 -11.59 -3.36
C LEU A 36 -0.65 -12.18 -3.09
N LEU A 37 -1.32 -11.69 -2.05
CA LEU A 37 -2.67 -12.14 -1.68
C LEU A 37 -3.69 -11.83 -2.78
N THR A 38 -3.63 -10.64 -3.37
CA THR A 38 -4.58 -10.24 -4.43
C THR A 38 -4.39 -11.06 -5.70
N THR A 39 -3.15 -11.39 -6.06
CA THR A 39 -2.84 -12.01 -7.35
C THR A 39 -2.87 -13.54 -7.29
N LEU A 40 -2.44 -14.14 -6.17
CA LEU A 40 -2.44 -15.60 -5.99
C LEU A 40 -3.72 -16.12 -5.34
N GLY A 41 -4.47 -15.26 -4.65
CA GLY A 41 -5.53 -15.68 -3.74
C GLY A 41 -5.00 -16.42 -2.51
N ASP A 42 -5.88 -16.73 -1.56
CA ASP A 42 -5.51 -17.38 -0.30
C ASP A 42 -4.87 -18.75 -0.52
N ASP A 43 -5.45 -19.57 -1.40
CA ASP A 43 -4.94 -20.92 -1.71
C ASP A 43 -3.57 -20.86 -2.39
N GLY A 44 -3.38 -19.94 -3.33
CA GLY A 44 -2.10 -19.73 -4.00
C GLY A 44 -1.04 -19.20 -3.04
N TYR A 45 -1.42 -18.35 -2.08
CA TYR A 45 -0.53 -17.88 -1.03
C TYR A 45 -0.13 -19.00 -0.06
N ILE A 46 -1.07 -19.91 0.27
CA ILE A 46 -0.76 -21.11 1.07
C ILE A 46 0.18 -22.04 0.30
N ALA A 47 -0.06 -22.25 -1.00
CA ALA A 47 0.81 -23.06 -1.86
C ALA A 47 2.21 -22.46 -1.98
N LEU A 48 2.32 -21.14 -2.15
CA LEU A 48 3.59 -20.41 -2.13
C LEU A 48 4.40 -20.71 -0.87
N ARG A 49 3.76 -20.66 0.30
CA ARG A 49 4.41 -20.99 1.59
C ARG A 49 4.89 -22.43 1.65
N ARG A 50 4.17 -23.39 1.05
CA ARG A 50 4.60 -24.79 0.95
C ARG A 50 5.78 -24.94 -0.02
N HIS A 51 5.73 -24.32 -1.20
CA HIS A 51 6.80 -24.42 -2.20
C HIS A 51 8.11 -23.84 -1.67
N ARG A 52 8.03 -22.77 -0.88
CA ARG A 52 9.16 -22.18 -0.17
C ARG A 52 9.89 -23.17 0.75
N GLN A 53 9.22 -24.18 1.29
CA GLN A 53 9.86 -25.21 2.12
C GLN A 53 10.70 -26.18 1.26
N ALA A 54 10.41 -26.31 -0.03
CA ALA A 54 11.13 -27.15 -0.98
C ALA A 54 12.26 -26.37 -1.69
N THR A 55 13.14 -25.73 -0.90
CA THR A 55 14.22 -24.84 -1.40
C THR A 55 15.22 -25.50 -2.36
N HIS A 56 15.30 -26.84 -2.35
CA HIS A 56 16.14 -27.62 -3.26
C HIS A 56 15.59 -27.68 -4.70
N THR A 57 14.38 -27.17 -4.94
CA THR A 57 13.75 -27.12 -6.27
C THR A 57 13.83 -25.73 -6.88
N ALA A 58 13.80 -25.65 -8.20
CA ALA A 58 13.73 -24.36 -8.90
C ALA A 58 12.46 -23.58 -8.51
N LEU A 59 11.32 -24.27 -8.39
CA LEU A 59 10.05 -23.69 -7.97
C LEU A 59 10.11 -23.18 -6.51
N GLY A 60 10.77 -23.90 -5.61
CA GLY A 60 10.97 -23.45 -4.24
C GLY A 60 11.92 -22.27 -4.13
N THR A 61 12.97 -22.21 -4.97
CA THR A 61 13.84 -21.04 -5.07
C THR A 61 13.08 -19.81 -5.58
N LEU A 62 12.22 -19.97 -6.59
CA LEU A 62 11.35 -18.90 -7.08
C LEU A 62 10.34 -18.45 -6.02
N ALA A 63 9.72 -19.40 -5.29
CA ALA A 63 8.81 -19.08 -4.18
C ALA A 63 9.49 -18.27 -3.07
N GLN A 64 10.74 -18.62 -2.75
CA GLN A 64 11.56 -17.89 -1.78
C GLN A 64 11.87 -16.48 -2.28
N LEU A 65 12.34 -16.34 -3.53
CA LEU A 65 12.62 -15.05 -4.14
C LEU A 65 11.37 -14.16 -4.16
N LEU A 66 10.21 -14.71 -4.56
CA LEU A 66 8.94 -13.98 -4.57
C LEU A 66 8.57 -13.44 -3.18
N SER A 67 8.73 -14.28 -2.15
CA SER A 67 8.45 -13.91 -0.76
C SER A 67 9.39 -12.81 -0.26
N ASP A 68 10.68 -12.89 -0.59
CA ASP A 68 11.68 -11.91 -0.16
C ASP A 68 11.49 -10.57 -0.88
N THR A 69 11.16 -10.61 -2.17
CA THR A 69 10.87 -9.42 -2.97
C THR A 69 9.65 -8.67 -2.44
N ALA A 70 8.58 -9.39 -2.07
CA ALA A 70 7.40 -8.79 -1.44
C ALA A 70 7.73 -8.17 -0.07
N ARG A 71 8.50 -8.89 0.76
CA ARG A 71 8.91 -8.39 2.09
C ARG A 71 9.79 -7.14 2.00
N GLU A 72 10.68 -7.07 1.03
CA GLU A 72 11.50 -5.87 0.82
C GLU A 72 10.64 -4.70 0.30
N ALA A 73 9.62 -4.95 -0.52
CA ALA A 73 8.66 -3.92 -0.90
C ALA A 73 7.92 -3.34 0.32
N ASP A 74 7.51 -4.19 1.26
CA ASP A 74 6.86 -3.77 2.51
C ASP A 74 7.79 -2.94 3.41
N ARG A 75 9.06 -3.35 3.49
CA ARG A 75 10.09 -2.61 4.21
C ARG A 75 10.30 -1.22 3.59
N LEU A 76 10.49 -1.16 2.28
CA LEU A 76 10.69 0.09 1.56
C LEU A 76 9.48 1.02 1.67
N HIS A 77 8.27 0.48 1.59
CA HIS A 77 7.04 1.23 1.82
C HIS A 77 7.00 1.84 3.23
N THR A 78 7.34 1.06 4.26
CA THR A 78 7.41 1.54 5.64
C THR A 78 8.44 2.66 5.79
N THR A 79 9.62 2.49 5.18
CA THR A 79 10.68 3.51 5.19
C THR A 79 10.24 4.78 4.48
N LEU A 80 9.64 4.66 3.29
CA LEU A 80 9.10 5.79 2.54
C LEU A 80 8.06 6.56 3.35
N ARG A 81 7.13 5.85 4.00
CA ARG A 81 6.11 6.48 4.86
C ARG A 81 6.73 7.24 6.02
N ARG A 82 7.78 6.71 6.65
CA ARG A 82 8.48 7.42 7.74
C ARG A 82 9.10 8.72 7.24
N TYR A 83 9.83 8.70 6.12
CA TYR A 83 10.43 9.91 5.57
C TYR A 83 9.42 10.92 5.06
N ALA A 84 8.32 10.46 4.44
CA ALA A 84 7.23 11.32 4.01
C ALA A 84 6.54 12.01 5.20
N THR A 85 6.34 11.29 6.31
CA THR A 85 5.82 11.88 7.56
C THR A 85 6.78 12.93 8.10
N SER A 86 8.07 12.61 8.24
CA SER A 86 9.06 13.59 8.73
C SER A 86 9.19 14.82 7.83
N ALA A 87 9.14 14.65 6.50
CA ALA A 87 9.15 15.76 5.56
C ALA A 87 7.91 16.65 5.72
N ARG A 88 6.74 16.03 5.90
CA ARG A 88 5.49 16.74 6.18
C ARG A 88 5.55 17.50 7.52
N ASP A 89 6.11 16.90 8.56
CA ASP A 89 6.23 17.53 9.88
C ASP A 89 7.16 18.76 9.80
N HIS A 90 8.34 18.62 9.16
CA HIS A 90 9.24 19.76 8.94
C HIS A 90 8.61 20.87 8.10
N LEU A 91 7.82 20.52 7.08
CA LEU A 91 7.08 21.50 6.28
C LEU A 91 6.02 22.21 7.13
N ASN A 92 5.29 21.46 7.95
CA ASN A 92 4.25 22.02 8.82
C ASN A 92 4.84 22.97 9.87
N ASP A 93 5.97 22.61 10.46
CA ASP A 93 6.68 23.45 11.43
C ASP A 93 7.19 24.75 10.77
N ALA A 94 7.68 24.66 9.53
CA ALA A 94 8.13 25.82 8.76
C ALA A 94 6.97 26.76 8.37
N LEU A 95 5.78 26.21 8.11
CA LEU A 95 4.60 26.97 7.68
C LEU A 95 3.81 27.59 8.83
N THR A 96 3.93 27.08 10.06
CA THR A 96 3.07 27.49 11.19
C THR A 96 3.67 28.59 12.07
N ASP A 97 4.84 29.14 11.75
CA ASP A 97 5.53 30.20 12.53
C ASP A 97 5.77 29.84 14.01
N GLN A 98 5.55 28.56 14.37
CA GLN A 98 5.79 27.93 15.67
C GLN A 98 7.17 27.26 15.72
N GLY A 99 7.82 27.09 14.56
CA GLY A 99 9.19 26.61 14.45
C GLY A 99 10.21 27.70 14.79
N PRO A 100 11.47 27.33 15.10
CA PRO A 100 12.54 28.30 15.24
C PRO A 100 12.61 29.20 13.99
N PRO A 101 13.02 30.48 14.10
CA PRO A 101 12.92 31.49 13.03
C PRO A 101 13.62 31.11 11.72
N HIS A 102 14.41 30.03 11.73
CA HIS A 102 14.88 29.31 10.55
C HIS A 102 14.47 27.84 10.73
N ALA A 103 13.27 27.46 10.27
CA ALA A 103 13.05 26.06 9.93
C ALA A 103 14.14 25.73 8.89
N ASP A 104 15.12 24.94 9.31
CA ASP A 104 16.35 24.76 8.57
C ASP A 104 15.98 24.23 7.18
N ALA A 105 16.07 25.09 6.16
CA ALA A 105 15.73 24.74 4.79
C ALA A 105 16.49 23.46 4.35
N THR A 106 17.66 23.23 4.95
CA THR A 106 18.45 22.01 4.83
C THR A 106 17.68 20.76 5.28
N ALA A 107 16.94 20.80 6.39
CA ALA A 107 16.16 19.67 6.90
C ALA A 107 14.95 19.34 5.99
N ILE A 108 14.31 20.36 5.42
CA ILE A 108 13.21 20.19 4.45
C ILE A 108 13.76 19.59 3.14
N LEU A 109 14.85 20.14 2.61
CA LEU A 109 15.49 19.64 1.39
C LEU A 109 16.02 18.21 1.57
N TYR A 110 16.64 17.90 2.71
CA TYR A 110 17.15 16.57 3.02
C TYR A 110 16.02 15.53 3.11
N SER A 111 14.96 15.84 3.84
CA SER A 111 13.81 14.94 4.00
C SER A 111 13.06 14.73 2.67
N SER A 112 12.95 15.76 1.84
CA SER A 112 12.38 15.66 0.48
C SER A 112 13.22 14.74 -0.41
N ARG A 113 14.54 14.96 -0.48
CA ARG A 113 15.46 14.13 -1.27
C ARG A 113 15.47 12.67 -0.81
N SER A 114 15.42 12.44 0.50
CA SER A 114 15.33 11.08 1.06
C SER A 114 14.01 10.41 0.66
N THR A 115 12.90 11.14 0.69
CA THR A 115 11.59 10.65 0.25
C THR A 115 11.61 10.24 -1.22
N GLU A 116 12.17 11.07 -2.10
CA GLU A 116 12.31 10.77 -3.53
C GLU A 116 13.14 9.50 -3.78
N LEU A 117 14.30 9.39 -3.12
CA LEU A 117 15.16 8.21 -3.23
C LEU A 117 14.42 6.93 -2.81
N HIS A 118 13.70 6.97 -1.70
CA HIS A 118 12.94 5.82 -1.21
C HIS A 118 11.72 5.51 -2.08
N ALA A 119 11.08 6.52 -2.67
CA ALA A 119 9.99 6.32 -3.62
C ALA A 119 10.47 5.60 -4.89
N ALA A 120 11.61 6.02 -5.44
CA ALA A 120 12.21 5.36 -6.60
C ALA A 120 12.57 3.90 -6.31
N ARG A 121 13.21 3.62 -5.17
CA ARG A 121 13.54 2.25 -4.73
C ARG A 121 12.30 1.40 -4.54
N TYR A 122 11.28 1.95 -3.89
CA TYR A 122 10.01 1.24 -3.69
C TYR A 122 9.33 0.91 -5.02
N ALA A 123 9.27 1.87 -5.96
CA ALA A 123 8.70 1.64 -7.28
C ALA A 123 9.46 0.56 -8.07
N GLN A 124 10.80 0.59 -8.03
CA GLN A 124 11.63 -0.45 -8.63
C GLN A 124 11.36 -1.82 -8.01
N GLN A 125 11.24 -1.90 -6.69
CA GLN A 125 10.98 -3.15 -5.98
C GLN A 125 9.59 -3.72 -6.32
N MET A 126 8.56 -2.87 -6.43
CA MET A 126 7.23 -3.29 -6.87
C MET A 126 7.26 -3.85 -8.31
N HIS A 127 8.01 -3.20 -9.21
CA HIS A 127 8.18 -3.73 -10.55
C HIS A 127 8.88 -5.09 -10.57
N GLN A 128 9.90 -5.28 -9.73
CA GLN A 128 10.54 -6.59 -9.56
C GLN A 128 9.59 -7.64 -8.98
N LEU A 129 8.70 -7.25 -8.07
CA LEU A 129 7.68 -8.13 -7.53
C LEU A 129 6.78 -8.67 -8.64
N ASP A 130 6.30 -7.81 -9.53
CA ASP A 130 5.46 -8.21 -10.66
C ASP A 130 6.18 -9.21 -11.57
N LEU A 131 7.46 -8.96 -11.88
CA LEU A 131 8.26 -9.86 -12.74
C LEU A 131 8.47 -11.24 -12.13
N VAL A 132 8.80 -11.30 -10.82
CA VAL A 132 9.03 -12.58 -10.14
C VAL A 132 7.70 -13.33 -9.95
N LEU A 133 6.60 -12.60 -9.74
CA LEU A 133 5.27 -13.17 -9.63
C LEU A 133 4.82 -13.83 -10.94
N ASP A 134 5.03 -13.15 -12.07
CA ASP A 134 4.75 -13.70 -13.40
C ASP A 134 5.61 -14.94 -13.69
N ALA A 135 6.90 -14.89 -13.36
CA ALA A 135 7.79 -16.05 -13.51
C ALA A 135 7.36 -17.24 -12.64
N TYR A 136 6.92 -16.99 -11.40
CA TYR A 136 6.41 -18.02 -10.50
C TYR A 136 5.11 -18.63 -11.03
N GLN A 137 4.15 -17.81 -11.48
CA GLN A 137 2.90 -18.28 -12.07
C GLN A 137 3.14 -19.09 -13.35
N THR A 138 4.05 -18.64 -14.20
CA THR A 138 4.46 -19.38 -15.40
C THR A 138 5.07 -20.74 -15.03
N ALA A 139 5.93 -20.79 -14.01
CA ALA A 139 6.51 -22.04 -13.55
C ALA A 139 5.45 -23.02 -13.04
N LEU A 140 4.40 -22.54 -12.37
CA LEU A 140 3.28 -23.39 -11.92
C LEU A 140 2.50 -24.04 -13.08
N LEU A 141 2.49 -23.45 -14.28
CA LEU A 141 1.84 -24.03 -15.46
C LEU A 141 2.68 -25.11 -16.13
N THR A 142 3.98 -25.16 -15.83
CA THR A 142 4.94 -26.09 -16.45
C THR A 142 5.24 -27.32 -15.58
N VAL A 143 4.72 -27.36 -14.35
CA VAL A 143 4.86 -28.44 -13.37
C VAL A 143 3.59 -29.26 -13.34
#